data_AF-A0A2N1LKE2-F1
#
_entry.id   AF-A0A2N1LKE2-F1
#
_cell.length_a   1.000
_cell.length_b   1.000
_cell.length_c   1.000
_cell.angle_alpha   90.00
_cell.angle_beta   90.00
_cell.angle_gamma   90.00
#
_symmetry.space_group_name_H-M   'P 1'
#
loop_
_entity.id
_entity.type
_entity.pdbx_description
1 polymer ?
#
loop_
_entity_poly.entity_id
_entity_poly.type
_entity_poly.pdbx_seq_one_letter_code
_entity_poly.pdbx_strand_id
1 'polypeptide(L)'
;MVYSEIVRALPTRPDIKELQYSGARFSRGSIARLGQRLQSRYPTHKFQILLPYENWKPGGWTSGNELVSLFSLLDHYDEAQLPDDADPDYYERFIIYIRDAPPATGGCDRELNDCLYKCLKYIHSTFSKMPKSIKKPEYIKKALGLNCDAPIPVLCMDKVEQLAGSLALNIMEDIT
;
A
#
# COMPACT_ATOMS: atom_id res chain seq x y z
N MET A 1 -26.07 9.89 15.87
CA MET A 1 -26.25 8.56 15.24
C MET A 1 -25.45 7.57 16.04
N VAL A 2 -26.11 6.56 16.59
CA VAL A 2 -25.46 5.43 17.26
C VAL A 2 -25.17 4.41 16.16
N TYR A 3 -23.90 4.12 15.91
CA TYR A 3 -23.48 3.02 15.03
C TYR A 3 -22.56 2.11 15.81
N SER A 4 -22.52 0.84 15.43
CA SER A 4 -21.65 -0.15 16.04
C SER A 4 -20.30 -0.13 15.32
N GLU A 5 -19.22 -0.03 16.08
CA GLU A 5 -17.84 -0.15 15.61
C GLU A 5 -17.22 -1.41 16.22
N ILE A 6 -16.75 -2.33 15.37
CA ILE A 6 -15.99 -3.51 15.80
C ILE A 6 -14.57 -3.36 15.29
N VAL A 7 -13.60 -3.45 16.20
CA VAL A 7 -12.17 -3.43 15.89
C VAL A 7 -11.61 -4.84 16.04
N ARG A 8 -11.00 -5.38 14.99
CA ARG A 8 -10.28 -6.67 15.08
C ARG A 8 -9.04 -6.68 14.19
N ALA A 9 -8.04 -7.49 14.55
CA ALA A 9 -6.93 -7.82 13.68
C ALA A 9 -7.33 -8.97 12.74
N LEU A 10 -6.83 -8.97 11.51
CA LEU A 10 -7.09 -10.08 10.58
C LEU A 10 -6.19 -11.29 10.92
N PRO A 11 -6.73 -12.52 11.02
CA PRO A 11 -5.96 -13.70 11.42
C PRO A 11 -4.73 -14.00 10.54
N THR A 12 -4.81 -13.70 9.25
CA THR A 12 -3.76 -13.94 8.26
C THR A 12 -2.94 -12.70 7.92
N ARG A 13 -3.33 -11.53 8.45
CA ARG A 13 -2.72 -10.22 8.18
C ARG A 13 -2.73 -9.38 9.46
N PRO A 14 -1.90 -9.71 10.45
CA PRO A 14 -1.89 -9.02 11.73
C PRO A 14 -1.45 -7.55 11.62
N ASP A 15 -0.78 -7.19 10.52
CA ASP A 15 -0.43 -5.82 10.14
C ASP A 15 -1.65 -4.95 9.77
N ILE A 16 -2.80 -5.58 9.49
CA ILE A 16 -4.04 -4.91 9.12
C ILE A 16 -5.02 -4.96 10.29
N LYS A 17 -5.43 -3.78 10.75
CA LYS A 17 -6.58 -3.59 11.63
C LYS A 17 -7.82 -3.36 10.79
N GLU A 18 -8.88 -4.07 11.14
CA GLU A 18 -10.19 -3.96 10.53
C GLU A 18 -11.14 -3.21 11.47
N LEU A 19 -11.77 -2.17 10.95
CA LEU A 19 -12.90 -1.47 11.58
C LEU A 19 -14.17 -1.77 10.79
N GLN A 20 -15.14 -2.43 11.41
CA GLN A 20 -16.45 -2.64 10.82
C GLN A 20 -17.45 -1.63 11.37
N TYR A 21 -18.17 -0.97 10.46
CA TYR A 21 -19.24 -0.05 10.79
C TYR A 21 -20.57 -0.65 10.33
N SER A 22 -21.59 -0.60 11.19
CA SER A 22 -22.93 -1.10 10.85
C SER A 22 -24.03 -0.42 11.68
N GLY A 23 -25.28 -0.65 11.30
CA GLY A 23 -26.46 -0.23 12.07
C GLY A 23 -26.92 1.20 11.81
N ALA A 24 -26.44 1.83 10.73
CA ALA A 24 -26.90 3.15 10.28
C ALA A 24 -26.93 3.24 8.75
N ARG A 25 -27.60 4.26 8.22
CA ARG A 25 -27.60 4.56 6.77
C ARG A 25 -26.44 5.50 6.44
N PHE A 26 -25.39 4.97 5.86
CA PHE A 26 -24.19 5.72 5.48
C PHE A 26 -24.24 6.10 4.01
N SER A 27 -24.29 7.39 3.69
CA SER A 27 -24.07 7.84 2.31
C SER A 27 -22.59 7.82 1.95
N ARG A 28 -22.25 7.74 0.66
CA ARG A 28 -20.86 7.82 0.17
C ARG A 28 -20.11 9.02 0.74
N GLY A 29 -20.74 10.20 0.75
CA GLY A 29 -20.15 11.41 1.32
C GLY A 29 -19.94 11.33 2.84
N SER A 30 -20.79 10.62 3.58
CA SER A 30 -20.57 10.39 5.02
C SER A 30 -19.38 9.46 5.29
N ILE A 31 -19.21 8.43 4.48
CA ILE A 31 -18.10 7.47 4.56
C ILE A 31 -16.79 8.18 4.19
N ALA A 32 -16.77 8.94 3.08
CA ALA A 32 -15.59 9.71 2.68
C ALA A 32 -15.13 10.70 3.77
N ARG A 33 -16.07 11.43 4.39
CA ARG A 33 -15.75 12.34 5.51
C ARG A 33 -15.24 11.60 6.75
N LEU A 34 -15.71 10.39 7.01
CA LEU A 34 -15.16 9.57 8.08
C LEU A 34 -13.73 9.10 7.75
N GLY A 35 -13.51 8.59 6.53
CA GLY A 35 -12.19 8.20 6.05
C GLY A 35 -11.18 9.34 6.13
N GLN A 36 -11.57 10.54 5.68
CA GLN A 36 -10.70 11.73 5.75
C GLN A 36 -10.35 12.11 7.19
N ARG A 37 -11.33 12.07 8.10
CA ARG A 37 -11.08 12.34 9.53
C ARG A 37 -10.10 11.33 10.14
N LEU A 38 -10.20 10.06 9.76
CA LEU A 38 -9.27 9.03 10.22
C LEU A 38 -7.87 9.23 9.64
N GLN A 39 -7.75 9.55 8.35
CA GLN A 39 -6.47 9.88 7.71
C GLN A 39 -5.80 11.10 8.37
N SER A 40 -6.55 12.17 8.66
CA SER A 40 -6.00 13.34 9.36
C SER A 40 -5.58 13.02 10.80
N ARG A 41 -6.28 12.10 11.48
CA ARG A 41 -5.95 11.68 12.85
C ARG A 41 -4.72 10.78 12.91
N TYR A 42 -4.49 9.97 11.87
CA TYR A 42 -3.39 9.02 11.79
C TYR A 42 -2.66 9.18 10.45
N PRO A 43 -1.90 10.27 10.26
CA PRO A 43 -1.27 10.60 8.97
C PRO A 43 -0.20 9.60 8.54
N THR A 44 0.31 8.79 9.48
CA THR A 44 1.32 7.76 9.22
C THR A 44 0.73 6.42 8.78
N HIS A 45 -0.60 6.30 8.68
CA HIS A 45 -1.28 5.07 8.33
C HIS A 45 -1.89 5.15 6.93
N LYS A 46 -2.05 4.00 6.29
CA LYS A 46 -2.83 3.83 5.06
C LYS A 46 -4.20 3.25 5.38
N PHE A 47 -5.19 3.73 4.65
CA PHE A 47 -6.59 3.38 4.81
C PHE A 47 -7.13 2.82 3.49
N GLN A 48 -7.92 1.76 3.58
CA GLN A 48 -8.69 1.23 2.45
C GLN A 48 -10.11 0.99 2.90
N ILE A 49 -11.07 1.53 2.16
CA ILE A 49 -12.50 1.40 2.47
C ILE A 49 -13.10 0.35 1.55
N LEU A 50 -13.85 -0.58 2.13
CA LEU A 50 -14.54 -1.64 1.42
C LEU A 50 -16.04 -1.41 1.54
N LEU A 51 -16.70 -1.36 0.38
CA LEU A 51 -18.14 -1.18 0.28
C LEU A 51 -18.81 -2.52 -0.09
N PRO A 52 -19.99 -2.82 0.49
CA PRO A 52 -20.72 -4.04 0.15
C PRO A 52 -21.47 -3.86 -1.17
N TYR A 53 -21.10 -4.66 -2.17
CA TYR A 53 -21.90 -4.95 -3.36
C TYR A 53 -22.24 -6.45 -3.32
N GLU A 54 -22.21 -7.18 -4.45
CA GLU A 54 -22.26 -8.66 -4.42
C GLU A 54 -21.15 -9.27 -3.57
N ASN A 55 -19.95 -8.68 -3.67
CA ASN A 55 -18.79 -8.98 -2.84
C ASN A 55 -18.26 -7.67 -2.25
N TRP A 56 -17.41 -7.77 -1.22
CA TRP A 56 -16.71 -6.59 -0.70
C TRP A 56 -15.81 -5.99 -1.78
N LYS A 57 -16.07 -4.75 -2.17
CA LYS A 57 -15.30 -4.05 -3.19
C LYS A 57 -14.39 -3.00 -2.53
N PRO A 58 -13.07 -3.17 -2.60
CA PRO A 58 -12.14 -2.21 -2.04
C PRO A 58 -11.97 -1.00 -2.95
N GLY A 59 -11.89 0.19 -2.36
CA GLY A 59 -11.23 1.34 -2.99
C GLY A 59 -9.71 1.20 -2.99
N GLY A 60 -9.02 2.23 -3.46
CA GLY A 60 -7.57 2.36 -3.35
C GLY A 60 -7.10 2.59 -1.91
N TRP A 61 -5.86 2.20 -1.62
CA TRP A 61 -5.18 2.61 -0.39
C TRP A 61 -4.88 4.10 -0.45
N THR A 62 -5.22 4.82 0.62
CA THR A 62 -5.07 6.27 0.71
C THR A 62 -4.47 6.70 2.05
N SER A 63 -3.78 7.83 2.08
CA SER A 63 -3.07 8.32 3.27
C SER A 63 -3.06 9.85 3.37
N GLY A 64 -2.89 10.35 4.60
CA GLY A 64 -2.69 11.77 4.87
C GLY A 64 -3.76 12.68 4.28
N ASN A 65 -3.38 13.44 3.25
CA ASN A 65 -4.24 14.44 2.59
C ASN A 65 -4.81 13.97 1.25
N GLU A 66 -4.54 12.71 0.86
CA GLU A 66 -5.13 12.13 -0.34
C GLU A 66 -6.66 12.07 -0.19
N LEU A 67 -7.36 12.27 -1.31
CA LEU A 67 -8.80 12.05 -1.34
C LEU A 67 -9.09 10.58 -1.07
N VAL A 68 -10.03 10.32 -0.16
CA VAL A 68 -10.51 8.96 0.12
C VAL A 68 -10.99 8.30 -1.16
N SER A 69 -10.43 7.13 -1.46
CA SER A 69 -10.84 6.31 -2.59
C SER A 69 -11.99 5.39 -2.16
N LEU A 70 -13.15 5.55 -2.80
CA LEU A 70 -14.30 4.68 -2.67
C LEU A 70 -14.51 3.95 -4.00
N PHE A 71 -14.77 2.65 -3.95
CA PHE A 71 -15.15 1.91 -5.15
C PHE A 71 -16.46 2.48 -5.73
N SER A 72 -16.54 2.59 -7.06
CA SER A 72 -17.76 2.91 -7.81
C SER A 72 -17.89 1.95 -8.99
N LEU A 73 -19.11 1.52 -9.28
CA LEU A 73 -19.38 0.70 -10.46
C LEU A 73 -19.12 1.46 -11.75
N LEU A 74 -19.41 2.77 -11.75
CA LEU A 74 -19.18 3.68 -12.88
C LEU A 74 -17.71 3.77 -13.32
N ASP A 75 -16.76 3.54 -12.40
CA ASP A 75 -15.33 3.60 -12.74
C ASP A 75 -14.83 2.35 -13.49
N HIS A 76 -15.61 1.26 -13.50
CA HIS A 76 -15.16 -0.06 -13.93
C HIS A 76 -16.01 -0.70 -15.03
N TYR A 77 -17.23 -0.20 -15.24
CA TYR A 77 -18.16 -0.70 -16.24
C TYR A 77 -18.54 0.42 -17.18
N ASP A 78 -18.82 0.06 -18.44
CA ASP A 78 -19.47 0.97 -19.38
C ASP A 78 -20.82 1.38 -18.81
N GLU A 79 -21.07 2.68 -18.66
CA GLU A 79 -22.32 3.24 -18.12
C GLU A 79 -23.53 2.69 -18.87
N ALA A 80 -23.39 2.36 -20.15
CA ALA A 80 -24.45 1.77 -20.98
C ALA A 80 -24.88 0.36 -20.56
N GLN A 81 -24.11 -0.33 -19.72
CA GLN A 81 -24.39 -1.70 -19.23
C GLN A 81 -24.93 -1.73 -17.80
N LEU A 82 -24.89 -0.60 -17.08
CA LEU A 82 -25.37 -0.51 -15.71
C LEU A 82 -26.81 0.02 -15.68
N PRO A 83 -27.68 -0.50 -14.79
CA PRO A 83 -28.94 0.16 -14.51
C PRO A 83 -28.70 1.55 -13.89
N ASP A 84 -29.62 2.49 -14.12
CA ASP A 84 -29.50 3.88 -13.67
C ASP A 84 -29.28 4.02 -12.14
N ASP A 85 -29.62 2.99 -11.35
CA ASP A 85 -29.50 2.92 -9.89
C ASP A 85 -28.47 1.88 -9.40
N ALA A 86 -27.51 1.50 -10.26
CA ALA A 86 -26.53 0.45 -9.96
C ALA A 86 -25.69 0.74 -8.71
N ASP A 87 -25.29 2.00 -8.49
CA ASP A 87 -24.54 2.40 -7.30
C ASP A 87 -25.49 2.81 -6.16
N PRO A 88 -25.45 2.14 -4.99
CA PRO A 88 -26.36 2.47 -3.89
C PRO A 88 -26.12 3.88 -3.32
N ASP A 89 -27.20 4.60 -3.07
CA ASP A 89 -27.17 5.90 -2.36
C ASP A 89 -26.68 5.77 -0.91
N TYR A 90 -26.99 4.63 -0.28
CA TYR A 90 -26.70 4.35 1.12
C TYR A 90 -26.21 2.92 1.33
N TYR A 91 -25.31 2.76 2.30
CA TYR A 91 -24.83 1.48 2.77
C TYR A 91 -25.22 1.31 4.24
N GLU A 92 -25.65 0.11 4.62
CA GLU A 92 -25.96 -0.21 6.04
C GLU A 92 -24.72 -0.59 6.84
N ARG A 93 -23.67 -0.99 6.14
CA ARG A 93 -22.38 -1.39 6.69
C ARG A 93 -21.25 -1.11 5.72
N PHE A 94 -20.05 -0.93 6.25
CA PHE A 94 -18.81 -0.85 5.47
C PHE A 94 -17.63 -1.24 6.36
N ILE A 95 -16.49 -1.48 5.73
CA ILE A 95 -15.26 -1.86 6.43
C ILE A 95 -14.17 -0.84 6.10
N ILE A 96 -13.36 -0.50 7.09
CA ILE A 96 -12.11 0.23 6.90
C ILE A 96 -10.96 -0.69 7.33
N TYR A 97 -10.06 -0.97 6.40
CA TYR A 97 -8.76 -1.53 6.71
C TYR A 97 -7.76 -0.42 6.97
N ILE A 98 -6.96 -0.60 8.02
CA ILE A 98 -5.91 0.31 8.43
C ILE A 98 -4.63 -0.51 8.54
N ARG A 99 -3.55 -0.01 7.95
CA ARG A 99 -2.21 -0.52 8.17
C ARG A 99 -1.24 0.64 8.36
N ASP A 100 -0.09 0.36 8.96
CA ASP A 100 1.01 1.31 8.93
C ASP A 100 1.38 1.63 7.47
N ALA A 101 1.80 2.85 7.20
CA ALA A 101 2.39 3.14 5.90
C ALA A 101 3.61 2.20 5.73
N PRO A 102 3.74 1.52 4.58
CA PRO A 102 4.88 0.66 4.34
C PRO A 102 6.17 1.47 4.56
N PRO A 103 7.24 0.85 5.09
CA PRO A 103 8.48 1.55 5.36
C PRO A 103 8.93 2.36 4.15
N ALA A 104 9.22 3.65 4.34
CA ALA A 104 9.76 4.50 3.27
C ALA A 104 11.15 4.03 2.79
N THR A 105 11.78 3.11 3.53
CA THR A 105 13.10 2.56 3.30
C THR A 105 13.12 1.06 3.61
N GLY A 106 13.74 0.26 2.74
CA GLY A 106 13.96 -1.18 2.95
C GLY A 106 15.34 -1.48 3.53
N GLY A 107 15.44 -2.48 4.41
CA GLY A 107 16.67 -2.91 5.06
C GLY A 107 16.38 -3.86 6.23
N CYS A 108 16.94 -5.08 6.22
CA CYS A 108 16.67 -6.11 7.24
C CYS A 108 17.81 -6.28 8.25
N ASP A 109 19.04 -5.93 7.86
CA ASP A 109 20.22 -6.12 8.71
C ASP A 109 20.67 -4.74 9.19
N ARG A 110 20.39 -4.38 10.46
CA ARG A 110 20.73 -3.10 11.13
C ARG A 110 22.22 -2.69 11.09
N GLU A 111 23.07 -3.48 10.44
CA GLU A 111 24.49 -3.23 10.22
C GLU A 111 24.79 -2.66 8.82
N LEU A 112 24.46 -3.37 7.75
CA LEU A 112 24.84 -3.00 6.37
C LEU A 112 23.65 -2.81 5.42
N ASN A 113 22.45 -3.27 5.79
CA ASN A 113 21.25 -3.15 4.95
C ASN A 113 21.44 -3.61 3.49
N ASP A 114 22.09 -4.76 3.32
CA ASP A 114 22.47 -5.35 2.03
C ASP A 114 21.43 -6.32 1.44
N CYS A 115 20.24 -6.45 2.05
CA CYS A 115 19.21 -7.39 1.61
C CYS A 115 18.84 -7.19 0.13
N LEU A 116 18.69 -5.94 -0.33
CA LEU A 116 18.42 -5.65 -1.75
C LEU A 116 19.58 -6.10 -2.66
N TYR A 117 20.83 -5.88 -2.25
CA TYR A 117 21.99 -6.36 -3.00
C TYR A 117 22.01 -7.89 -3.08
N LYS A 118 21.69 -8.59 -1.99
CA LYS A 118 21.58 -10.06 -1.98
C LYS A 118 20.53 -10.54 -2.99
N CYS A 119 19.37 -9.88 -3.08
CA CYS A 119 18.34 -10.16 -4.09
C CYS A 119 18.83 -9.91 -5.53
N LEU A 120 19.45 -8.76 -5.79
CA LEU A 120 20.00 -8.44 -7.11
C LEU A 120 21.07 -9.47 -7.53
N LYS A 121 21.97 -9.83 -6.61
CA LYS A 121 22.98 -10.86 -6.84
C LYS A 121 22.34 -12.21 -7.20
N TYR A 122 21.26 -12.58 -6.52
CA TYR A 122 20.50 -13.81 -6.80
C TYR A 122 19.94 -13.80 -8.23
N ILE A 123 19.30 -12.70 -8.64
CA ILE A 123 18.72 -12.52 -9.98
C ILE A 123 19.79 -12.68 -11.07
N HIS A 124 20.97 -12.09 -10.89
CA HIS A 124 22.04 -12.20 -11.89
C HIS A 124 22.74 -13.57 -11.89
N SER A 125 22.46 -14.45 -10.92
CA SER A 125 22.91 -15.85 -10.73
C SER A 125 24.44 -16.11 -10.75
N THR A 126 25.24 -15.23 -11.34
CA THR A 126 26.69 -15.32 -11.55
C THR A 126 27.27 -13.90 -11.63
N PHE A 127 28.39 -13.65 -10.94
CA PHE A 127 29.07 -12.33 -10.93
C PHE A 127 29.43 -11.80 -12.32
N SER A 128 29.58 -12.68 -13.32
CA SER A 128 29.89 -12.30 -14.71
C SER A 128 28.71 -11.65 -15.44
N LYS A 129 27.47 -11.89 -15.01
CA LYS A 129 26.26 -11.27 -15.57
C LYS A 129 25.81 -10.04 -14.78
N MET A 130 26.52 -9.72 -13.69
CA MET A 130 26.17 -8.60 -12.83
C MET A 130 26.70 -7.28 -13.44
N PRO A 131 25.85 -6.25 -13.58
CA PRO A 131 26.29 -4.94 -14.05
C PRO A 131 27.44 -4.38 -13.20
N LYS A 132 28.40 -3.70 -13.85
CA LYS A 132 29.57 -3.12 -13.17
C LYS A 132 29.17 -2.15 -12.06
N SER A 133 28.07 -1.42 -12.27
CA SER A 133 27.41 -0.48 -11.35
C SER A 133 26.98 -1.10 -10.03
N ILE A 134 26.66 -2.40 -9.99
CA ILE A 134 26.16 -3.07 -8.79
C ILE A 134 27.05 -4.23 -8.36
N LYS A 135 28.30 -4.31 -8.84
CA LYS A 135 29.19 -5.45 -8.55
C LYS A 135 29.45 -5.65 -7.05
N LYS A 136 29.39 -4.58 -6.27
CA LYS A 136 29.52 -4.58 -4.81
C LYS A 136 28.34 -3.86 -4.17
N PRO A 137 27.94 -4.23 -2.94
CA PRO A 137 26.85 -3.56 -2.22
C PRO A 137 27.12 -2.06 -2.03
N GLU A 138 28.36 -1.71 -1.72
CA GLU A 138 28.83 -0.32 -1.52
C GLU A 138 28.58 0.58 -2.76
N TYR A 139 28.55 0.01 -3.97
CA TYR A 139 28.37 0.79 -5.20
C TYR A 139 26.94 1.28 -5.37
N ILE A 140 25.94 0.49 -4.96
CA ILE A 140 24.53 0.92 -5.00
C ILE A 140 24.35 2.10 -4.03
N LYS A 141 24.82 1.95 -2.79
CA LYS A 141 24.71 3.00 -1.76
C LYS A 141 25.41 4.28 -2.20
N LYS A 142 26.65 4.16 -2.71
CA LYS A 142 27.43 5.30 -3.22
C LYS A 142 26.74 5.99 -4.39
N ALA A 143 26.16 5.24 -5.33
CA ALA A 143 25.43 5.80 -6.46
C ALA A 143 24.14 6.53 -6.04
N LEU A 144 23.54 6.13 -4.92
CA LEU A 144 22.37 6.78 -4.33
C LEU A 144 22.73 7.92 -3.37
N GLY A 145 24.02 8.18 -3.11
CA GLY A 145 24.46 9.17 -2.12
C GLY A 145 24.15 8.78 -0.68
N LEU A 146 24.02 7.47 -0.40
CA LEU A 146 23.71 6.92 0.91
C LEU A 146 24.98 6.38 1.60
N ASN A 147 24.97 6.40 2.93
CA ASN A 147 25.98 5.67 3.71
C ASN A 147 25.83 4.15 3.49
N CYS A 148 26.92 3.40 3.73
CA CYS A 148 26.96 1.95 3.50
C CYS A 148 25.86 1.21 4.28
N ASP A 149 25.68 1.61 5.53
CA ASP A 149 24.72 1.09 6.49
C ASP A 149 23.30 1.66 6.33
N ALA A 150 23.08 2.68 5.50
CA ALA A 150 21.77 3.32 5.40
C ALA A 150 20.78 2.43 4.64
N PRO A 151 19.52 2.27 5.10
CA PRO A 151 18.50 1.56 4.34
C PRO A 151 18.19 2.29 3.02
N ILE A 152 17.75 1.56 2.00
CA ILE A 152 17.52 2.15 0.68
C ILE A 152 16.06 2.66 0.60
N PRO A 153 15.83 3.95 0.35
CA PRO A 153 14.49 4.49 0.18
C PRO A 153 13.77 3.91 -1.02
N VAL A 154 12.47 3.66 -0.90
CA VAL A 154 11.61 3.23 -2.02
C VAL A 154 11.64 4.24 -3.17
N LEU A 155 11.73 5.53 -2.85
CA LEU A 155 11.87 6.62 -3.83
C LEU A 155 13.13 6.51 -4.71
N CYS A 156 14.09 5.68 -4.33
CA CYS A 156 15.32 5.44 -5.09
C CYS A 156 15.23 4.23 -6.03
N MET A 157 14.10 3.52 -6.09
CA MET A 157 14.01 2.29 -6.88
C MET A 157 14.25 2.51 -8.36
N ASP A 158 13.72 3.56 -8.98
CA ASP A 158 13.97 3.86 -10.40
C ASP A 158 15.47 3.92 -10.72
N LYS A 159 16.26 4.50 -9.80
CA LYS A 159 17.72 4.56 -9.94
C LYS A 159 18.37 3.20 -9.73
N VAL A 160 17.88 2.40 -8.78
CA VAL A 160 18.38 1.03 -8.53
C VAL A 160 18.12 0.14 -9.74
N GLU A 161 16.93 0.21 -10.31
CA GLU A 161 16.52 -0.51 -11.51
C GLU A 161 17.42 -0.19 -12.71
N GLN A 162 17.70 1.10 -12.93
CA GLN A 162 18.66 1.54 -13.94
C GLN A 162 20.07 0.99 -13.68
N LEU A 163 20.56 1.07 -12.44
CA LEU A 163 21.87 0.54 -12.06
C LEU A 163 21.96 -0.98 -12.25
N ALA A 164 20.85 -1.71 -12.03
CA ALA A 164 20.76 -3.15 -12.14
C ALA A 164 20.56 -3.66 -13.59
N GLY A 165 20.65 -2.77 -14.59
CA GLY A 165 20.50 -3.15 -15.99
C GLY A 165 19.05 -3.13 -16.47
N SER A 166 18.28 -2.14 -16.02
CA SER A 166 16.89 -1.91 -16.41
C SER A 166 15.95 -3.06 -16.03
N LEU A 167 16.08 -3.52 -14.79
CA LEU A 167 15.16 -4.51 -14.21
C LEU A 167 13.93 -3.80 -13.62
N ALA A 168 12.76 -4.42 -13.65
CA ALA A 168 11.60 -3.94 -12.89
C ALA A 168 11.52 -4.69 -11.55
N LEU A 169 11.56 -3.97 -10.43
CA LEU A 169 11.53 -4.51 -9.08
C LEU A 169 10.14 -4.30 -8.47
N ASN A 170 9.46 -5.41 -8.17
CA ASN A 170 8.24 -5.34 -7.39
C ASN A 170 8.57 -5.25 -5.89
N ILE A 171 8.18 -4.17 -5.23
CA ILE A 171 8.42 -3.95 -3.81
C ILE A 171 7.25 -4.55 -3.03
N MET A 172 7.53 -5.63 -2.31
CA MET A 172 6.60 -6.22 -1.35
C MET A 172 7.18 -6.10 0.04
N GLU A 173 6.32 -5.80 1.00
CA GLU A 173 6.67 -5.87 2.41
C GLU A 173 6.89 -7.33 2.81
N ASP A 174 7.90 -7.59 3.63
CA ASP A 174 8.15 -8.93 4.16
C ASP A 174 7.07 -9.24 5.20
N ILE A 175 6.28 -10.28 4.97
CA ILE A 175 5.25 -10.73 5.91
C ILE A 175 5.90 -11.77 6.82
N THR A 176 6.59 -11.30 7.86
CA THR A 176 7.12 -12.16 8.94
C THR A 176 6.12 -12.33 10.07
#